data_AF-A0ABD6E8E4-F1
#
_entry.id   AF-A0ABD6E8E4-F1
#
_cell.length_a   1.000
_cell.length_b   1.000
_cell.length_c   1.000
_cell.angle_alpha   90.00
_cell.angle_beta   90.00
_cell.angle_gamma   90.00
#
_symmetry.space_group_name_H-M   'P 1'
#
loop_
_entity.id
_entity.type
_entity.pdbx_description
1 polymer ?
#
loop_
_entity_poly.entity_id
_entity_poly.type
_entity_poly.pdbx_seq_one_letter_code
_entity_poly.pdbx_strand_id
1 'polypeptide(L)'
;MEITSIVLLIPILCFTELIVSWPDGAPCKVTSLDSMDPRQAIEHEGGLQLTPPPYEILLDQKCYWKNQALTVRLRGKTKKIHFKGFVIQPLVYDGPNKGRRFGKIVRLDDNGSWRQQCFRSQQSITNSHDDNKNEIKVWWKSGYNDDETVQFVATVVKKAKEYWVKSVLSIPIPPCKIKQKIDDYKPPPVTEPPPVQPFLIDF
;
A
#
# COMPACT_ATOMS: atom_id res chain seq x y z
N MET A 1 -35.26 -15.40 -63.36
CA MET A 1 -35.02 -16.32 -62.22
C MET A 1 -33.53 -16.29 -61.98
N GLU A 2 -33.04 -15.32 -61.22
CA GLU A 2 -32.95 -15.34 -59.73
C GLU A 2 -32.06 -16.52 -59.32
N ILE A 3 -30.92 -16.32 -58.65
CA ILE A 3 -30.84 -15.85 -57.26
C ILE A 3 -29.50 -15.14 -57.05
N THR A 4 -29.52 -13.91 -56.53
CA THR A 4 -28.35 -13.18 -56.02
C THR A 4 -28.03 -13.63 -54.60
N SER A 5 -26.80 -14.14 -54.37
CA SER A 5 -26.31 -14.47 -53.02
C SER A 5 -26.01 -13.20 -52.22
N ILE A 6 -26.83 -12.94 -51.20
CA ILE A 6 -26.58 -11.90 -50.19
C ILE A 6 -25.72 -12.52 -49.08
N VAL A 7 -24.44 -12.14 -49.01
CA VAL A 7 -23.56 -12.47 -47.90
C VAL A 7 -23.84 -11.46 -46.77
N LEU A 8 -24.50 -11.93 -45.72
CA LEU A 8 -24.87 -11.13 -44.55
C LEU A 8 -23.68 -11.12 -43.57
N LEU A 9 -22.88 -10.05 -43.59
CA LEU A 9 -21.80 -9.81 -42.63
C LEU A 9 -22.40 -9.33 -41.30
N ILE A 10 -22.43 -10.21 -40.30
CA ILE A 10 -22.83 -9.88 -38.93
C ILE A 10 -21.61 -9.25 -38.22
N PRO A 11 -21.67 -7.98 -37.77
CA PRO A 11 -20.60 -7.40 -36.96
C PRO A 11 -20.65 -8.01 -35.56
N ILE A 12 -19.60 -8.73 -35.18
CA ILE A 12 -19.40 -9.22 -33.81
C ILE A 12 -19.11 -7.99 -32.93
N LEU A 13 -20.12 -7.54 -32.18
CA LEU A 13 -19.95 -6.58 -31.09
C LEU A 13 -19.15 -7.25 -29.97
N CYS A 14 -17.83 -7.06 -29.98
CA CYS A 14 -17.00 -7.30 -28.81
C CYS A 14 -17.44 -6.34 -27.71
N PHE A 15 -18.30 -6.80 -26.80
CA PHE A 15 -18.47 -6.19 -25.49
C PHE A 15 -17.15 -6.36 -24.75
N THR A 16 -16.23 -5.41 -24.93
CA THR A 16 -15.13 -5.25 -23.99
C THR A 16 -15.76 -4.71 -22.72
N GLU A 17 -15.92 -5.56 -21.71
CA GLU A 17 -16.15 -5.05 -20.36
C GLU A 17 -15.01 -4.06 -20.08
N LEU A 18 -15.35 -2.78 -19.98
CA LEU A 18 -14.45 -1.77 -19.48
C LEU A 18 -14.20 -2.15 -18.03
N ILE A 19 -13.15 -2.92 -17.79
CA ILE A 19 -12.61 -3.12 -16.44
C ILE A 19 -12.14 -1.73 -16.03
N VAL A 20 -12.98 -1.04 -15.24
CA VAL A 20 -12.60 0.19 -14.56
C VAL A 20 -11.64 -0.22 -13.44
N SER A 21 -10.40 -0.53 -13.80
CA SER A 21 -9.31 -0.57 -12.84
C SER A 21 -9.12 0.85 -12.33
N TRP A 22 -9.07 1.07 -11.03
CA TRP A 22 -8.72 2.36 -10.45
C TRP A 22 -7.30 2.72 -10.91
N PRO A 23 -7.13 3.66 -11.87
CA PRO A 23 -5.82 3.97 -12.40
C PRO A 23 -4.95 4.68 -11.33
N ASP A 24 -5.60 5.36 -10.37
CA ASP A 24 -4.98 6.38 -9.52
C ASP A 24 -4.78 5.95 -8.04
N GLY A 25 -4.75 4.65 -7.74
CA GLY A 25 -4.39 4.13 -6.41
C GLY A 25 -5.57 3.77 -5.49
N ALA A 26 -5.31 3.70 -4.18
CA ALA A 26 -6.26 3.15 -3.19
C ALA A 26 -7.59 3.94 -3.12
N PRO A 27 -8.75 3.26 -2.92
CA PRO A 27 -10.05 3.92 -2.88
C PRO A 27 -10.17 5.03 -1.84
N CYS A 28 -10.97 6.05 -2.16
CA CYS A 28 -11.23 7.21 -1.33
C CYS A 28 -12.31 6.96 -0.26
N LYS A 29 -12.10 5.94 0.58
CA LYS A 29 -12.98 5.60 1.70
C LYS A 29 -12.17 5.48 2.98
N VAL A 30 -12.72 5.97 4.09
CA VAL A 30 -12.04 5.95 5.41
C VAL A 30 -11.73 4.51 5.82
N THR A 31 -12.67 3.61 5.56
CA THR A 31 -12.47 2.17 5.77
C THR A 31 -11.31 1.61 4.95
N SER A 32 -11.05 2.11 3.73
CA SER A 32 -9.90 1.70 2.90
C SER A 32 -8.60 2.26 3.46
N LEU A 33 -8.63 3.52 3.90
CA LEU A 33 -7.51 4.17 4.55
C LEU A 33 -7.09 3.41 5.82
N ASP A 34 -8.03 3.02 6.67
CA ASP A 34 -7.73 2.38 7.95
C ASP A 34 -7.38 0.90 7.81
N SER A 35 -8.10 0.17 6.96
CA SER A 35 -7.85 -1.27 6.75
C SER A 35 -6.57 -1.54 5.95
N MET A 36 -6.22 -0.63 5.02
CA MET A 36 -5.22 -0.86 3.97
C MET A 36 -5.47 -2.17 3.19
N ASP A 37 -6.73 -2.62 3.09
CA ASP A 37 -7.11 -3.91 2.51
C ASP A 37 -7.61 -3.73 1.05
N PRO A 38 -6.91 -4.27 0.03
CA PRO A 38 -7.35 -4.21 -1.36
C PRO A 38 -8.69 -4.90 -1.60
N ARG A 39 -9.09 -5.88 -0.77
CA ARG A 39 -10.38 -6.60 -0.88
C ARG A 39 -11.61 -5.71 -0.77
N GLN A 40 -11.43 -4.44 -0.37
CA GLN A 40 -12.52 -3.47 -0.43
C GLN A 40 -12.96 -3.11 -1.85
N ALA A 41 -12.16 -3.48 -2.84
CA ALA A 41 -12.53 -3.47 -4.25
C ALA A 41 -12.66 -4.92 -4.73
N ILE A 42 -13.75 -5.21 -5.45
CA ILE A 42 -14.16 -6.57 -5.82
C ILE A 42 -13.13 -7.26 -6.73
N GLU A 43 -12.39 -6.49 -7.52
CA GLU A 43 -11.34 -6.97 -8.41
C GLU A 43 -10.19 -7.66 -7.68
N HIS A 44 -10.01 -7.37 -6.39
CA HIS A 44 -8.98 -7.96 -5.54
C HIS A 44 -9.47 -9.19 -4.77
N GLU A 45 -10.72 -9.63 -4.93
CA GLU A 45 -11.23 -10.79 -4.23
C GLU A 45 -10.40 -12.06 -4.52
N GLY A 46 -10.12 -12.84 -3.46
CA GLY A 46 -9.38 -14.10 -3.54
C GLY A 46 -7.86 -13.97 -3.74
N GLY A 47 -7.30 -12.76 -3.78
CA GLY A 47 -5.87 -12.55 -4.03
C GLY A 47 -4.95 -12.47 -2.81
N LEU A 48 -5.52 -12.54 -1.61
CA LEU A 48 -4.81 -12.37 -0.35
C LEU A 48 -3.73 -13.46 -0.18
N GLN A 49 -2.52 -13.02 0.12
CA GLN A 49 -1.38 -13.88 0.43
C GLN A 49 -1.09 -13.85 1.93
N LEU A 50 -1.03 -15.03 2.54
CA LEU A 50 -0.63 -15.23 3.95
C LEU A 50 0.81 -15.76 4.09
N THR A 51 1.55 -15.79 2.99
CA THR A 51 2.97 -16.14 2.97
C THR A 51 3.83 -14.92 3.32
N PRO A 52 5.09 -15.10 3.75
CA PRO A 52 6.01 -13.99 3.93
C PRO A 52 6.16 -13.18 2.63
N PRO A 53 5.97 -11.85 2.65
CA PRO A 53 6.05 -11.07 1.43
C PRO A 53 7.47 -11.06 0.84
N PRO A 54 7.61 -11.03 -0.49
CA PRO A 54 8.89 -10.91 -1.18
C PRO A 54 9.42 -9.45 -1.21
N TYR A 55 8.90 -8.59 -0.34
CA TYR A 55 9.21 -7.17 -0.23
C TYR A 55 9.76 -6.82 1.15
N GLU A 56 10.36 -5.65 1.26
CA GLU A 56 10.89 -5.12 2.52
C GLU A 56 10.75 -3.59 2.58
N ILE A 57 10.64 -3.06 3.81
CA ILE A 57 10.80 -1.63 4.08
C ILE A 57 12.15 -1.40 4.74
N LEU A 58 12.98 -0.55 4.13
CA LEU A 58 14.28 -0.16 4.65
C LEU A 58 14.26 1.31 5.06
N LEU A 59 14.84 1.57 6.22
CA LEU A 59 15.05 2.90 6.77
C LEU A 59 16.55 3.22 6.68
N ASP A 60 16.89 4.48 6.39
CA ASP A 60 18.28 4.92 6.36
C ASP A 60 18.86 5.23 7.75
N GLN A 61 18.02 5.28 8.79
CA GLN A 61 18.41 5.48 10.17
C GLN A 61 17.80 4.41 11.09
N LYS A 62 18.42 4.22 12.26
CA LYS A 62 17.96 3.26 13.30
C LYS A 62 17.14 3.91 14.43
N CYS A 63 17.18 5.24 14.51
CA CYS A 63 16.36 6.08 15.36
C CYS A 63 16.10 7.40 14.62
N TYR A 64 15.18 8.24 15.11
CA TYR A 64 14.88 9.53 14.49
C TYR A 64 14.98 10.71 15.49
N TRP A 65 15.20 11.92 14.96
CA TRP A 65 15.11 13.17 15.70
C TRP A 65 13.90 13.98 15.25
N LYS A 66 13.37 14.83 16.14
CA LYS A 66 12.26 15.74 15.80
C LYS A 66 12.57 16.54 14.53
N ASN A 67 11.59 16.65 13.64
CA ASN A 67 11.67 17.37 12.37
C ASN A 67 12.81 16.98 11.39
N GLN A 68 13.62 15.98 11.71
CA GLN A 68 14.61 15.41 10.79
C GLN A 68 13.90 14.52 9.77
N ALA A 69 14.28 14.65 8.49
CA ALA A 69 13.79 13.75 7.45
C ALA A 69 14.47 12.38 7.58
N LEU A 70 13.66 11.33 7.58
CA LEU A 70 14.04 9.93 7.49
C LEU A 70 13.66 9.41 6.09
N THR A 71 14.56 8.70 5.43
CA THR A 71 14.23 8.01 4.18
C THR A 71 13.57 6.67 4.47
N VAL A 72 12.42 6.45 3.86
CA VAL A 72 11.69 5.18 3.86
C VAL A 72 11.73 4.61 2.44
N ARG A 73 12.18 3.38 2.28
CA ARG A 73 12.20 2.68 0.99
C ARG A 73 11.38 1.42 1.07
N LEU A 74 10.36 1.28 0.21
CA LEU A 74 9.68 0.01 0.00
C LEU A 74 10.23 -0.59 -1.29
N ARG A 75 10.73 -1.83 -1.24
CA ARG A 75 11.30 -2.49 -2.41
C ARG A 75 11.09 -3.99 -2.44
N GLY A 76 11.25 -4.59 -3.61
CA GLY A 76 11.45 -6.04 -3.74
C GLY A 76 12.78 -6.47 -3.13
N LYS A 77 12.81 -7.64 -2.47
CA LYS A 77 14.04 -8.22 -1.89
C LYS A 77 15.13 -8.51 -2.94
N THR A 78 14.76 -8.56 -4.22
CA THR A 78 15.68 -8.67 -5.35
C THR A 78 15.25 -7.72 -6.46
N LYS A 79 16.16 -7.41 -7.38
CA LYS A 79 15.88 -6.56 -8.56
C LYS A 79 14.84 -7.16 -9.53
N LYS A 80 14.52 -8.46 -9.42
CA LYS A 80 13.54 -9.14 -10.27
C LYS A 80 12.12 -9.04 -9.71
N ILE A 81 11.98 -8.71 -8.43
CA ILE A 81 10.69 -8.63 -7.74
C ILE A 81 10.12 -7.23 -7.93
N HIS A 82 8.97 -7.14 -8.58
CA HIS A 82 8.28 -5.89 -8.86
C HIS A 82 6.88 -5.92 -8.22
N PHE A 83 6.36 -4.75 -7.89
CA PHE A 83 4.99 -4.53 -7.45
C PHE A 83 4.35 -3.44 -8.30
N LYS A 84 3.02 -3.45 -8.37
CA LYS A 84 2.23 -2.48 -9.15
C LYS A 84 1.58 -1.43 -8.25
N GLY A 85 1.07 -1.87 -7.10
CA GLY A 85 0.38 -1.03 -6.12
C GLY A 85 0.93 -1.20 -4.72
N PHE A 86 0.71 -0.19 -3.88
CA PHE A 86 1.09 -0.22 -2.48
C PHE A 86 0.30 0.82 -1.68
N VAL A 87 0.24 0.64 -0.37
CA VAL A 87 -0.09 1.70 0.59
C VAL A 87 0.93 1.64 1.72
N ILE A 88 1.50 2.77 2.14
CA ILE A 88 2.40 2.86 3.30
C ILE A 88 1.82 3.81 4.34
N GLN A 89 1.83 3.37 5.60
CA GLN A 89 1.46 4.18 6.75
C GLN A 89 2.52 4.10 7.87
N PRO A 90 2.96 5.24 8.43
CA PRO A 90 3.69 5.29 9.69
C PRO A 90 2.72 5.16 10.87
N LEU A 91 2.81 4.08 11.64
CA LEU A 91 1.98 3.84 12.83
C LEU A 91 2.81 3.97 14.10
N VAL A 92 2.23 4.50 15.18
CA VAL A 92 2.81 4.32 16.51
C VAL A 92 2.90 2.83 16.80
N TYR A 93 4.07 2.37 17.23
CA TYR A 93 4.31 0.95 17.48
C TYR A 93 3.69 0.52 18.81
N ASP A 94 2.48 -0.04 18.73
CA ASP A 94 1.73 -0.65 19.84
C ASP A 94 1.47 -2.14 19.56
N GLY A 95 2.51 -2.81 19.06
CA GLY A 95 2.45 -4.18 18.57
C GLY A 95 2.07 -4.32 17.08
N PRO A 96 1.91 -5.57 16.60
CA PRO A 96 1.66 -5.88 15.20
C PRO A 96 0.43 -5.16 14.61
N ASN A 97 0.62 -4.38 13.54
CA ASN A 97 -0.46 -3.76 12.77
C ASN A 97 -1.43 -2.88 13.59
N LYS A 98 -0.95 -2.39 14.75
CA LYS A 98 -1.69 -1.57 15.70
C LYS A 98 -1.13 -0.16 15.75
N GLY A 99 -1.87 0.71 16.41
CA GLY A 99 -1.50 2.09 16.67
C GLY A 99 -2.05 3.08 15.66
N ARG A 100 -2.06 4.34 16.09
CA ARG A 100 -2.51 5.48 15.28
C ARG A 100 -1.43 5.90 14.29
N ARG A 101 -1.84 6.52 13.19
CA ARG A 101 -0.92 7.16 12.24
C ARG A 101 -0.13 8.28 12.90
N PHE A 102 1.16 8.39 12.59
CA PHE A 102 2.07 9.35 13.24
C PHE A 102 3.09 9.99 12.30
N GLY A 103 3.43 11.25 12.55
CA GLY A 103 4.32 12.04 11.69
C GLY A 103 3.68 12.39 10.34
N LYS A 104 4.51 12.74 9.35
CA LYS A 104 4.12 13.25 8.03
C LYS A 104 5.08 12.79 6.95
N ILE A 105 4.55 12.40 5.80
CA ILE A 105 5.29 12.10 4.58
C ILE A 105 5.47 13.40 3.79
N VAL A 106 6.71 13.89 3.77
CA VAL A 106 7.05 15.24 3.30
C VAL A 106 7.56 15.27 1.86
N ARG A 107 8.12 14.16 1.35
CA ARG A 107 8.57 14.04 -0.03
C ARG A 107 8.18 12.68 -0.60
N LEU A 108 7.59 12.69 -1.79
CA LEU A 108 7.29 11.51 -2.58
C LEU A 108 8.43 11.24 -3.56
N ASP A 109 8.53 10.03 -4.09
CA ASP A 109 9.41 9.79 -5.23
C ASP A 109 8.80 10.30 -6.53
N ASP A 110 9.63 10.33 -7.56
CA ASP A 110 9.23 10.63 -8.93
C ASP A 110 8.81 9.34 -9.68
N ASN A 111 8.83 8.18 -9.01
CA ASN A 111 8.61 6.84 -9.58
C ASN A 111 7.23 6.25 -9.22
N GLY A 112 6.24 7.12 -9.05
CA GLY A 112 4.84 6.70 -8.96
C GLY A 112 4.25 6.59 -7.57
N SER A 113 4.75 7.35 -6.58
CA SER A 113 4.04 7.56 -5.31
C SER A 113 3.11 8.77 -5.37
N TRP A 114 1.98 8.64 -4.68
CA TRP A 114 0.97 9.68 -4.51
C TRP A 114 0.55 9.78 -3.05
N ARG A 115 0.19 10.98 -2.60
CA ARG A 115 -0.49 11.13 -1.31
C ARG A 115 -1.93 10.66 -1.44
N GLN A 116 -2.45 10.00 -0.41
CA GLN A 116 -3.87 9.67 -0.39
C GLN A 116 -4.69 10.96 -0.14
N GLN A 117 -5.00 11.70 -1.22
CA GLN A 117 -5.51 13.07 -1.18
C GLN A 117 -6.90 13.19 -0.55
N CYS A 118 -7.71 12.14 -0.63
CA CYS A 118 -9.13 12.16 -0.26
C CYS A 118 -9.41 12.52 1.21
N PHE A 119 -8.40 12.49 2.08
CA PHE A 119 -8.53 12.87 3.49
C PHE A 119 -7.57 13.97 3.92
N ARG A 120 -6.91 14.65 2.97
CA ARG A 120 -5.80 15.59 3.23
C ARG A 120 -4.75 15.02 4.21
N SER A 121 -4.64 13.69 4.26
CA SER A 121 -3.76 12.99 5.18
C SER A 121 -2.35 13.00 4.62
N GLN A 122 -1.41 13.50 5.42
CA GLN A 122 0.02 13.41 5.13
C GLN A 122 0.62 12.11 5.68
N GLN A 123 -0.23 11.19 6.16
CA GLN A 123 0.19 10.00 6.92
C GLN A 123 -0.17 8.70 6.19
N SER A 124 -0.50 8.79 4.90
CA SER A 124 -0.74 7.65 4.03
C SER A 124 -0.33 8.02 2.61
N ILE A 125 0.40 7.13 1.96
CA ILE A 125 0.75 7.23 0.54
C ILE A 125 0.35 5.96 -0.18
N THR A 126 0.01 6.10 -1.45
CA THR A 126 -0.37 5.02 -2.36
C THR A 126 0.37 5.17 -3.69
N ASN A 127 0.24 4.22 -4.60
CA ASN A 127 0.71 4.39 -5.98
C ASN A 127 -0.13 5.43 -6.75
N SER A 128 0.46 6.18 -7.68
CA SER A 128 -0.24 7.05 -8.64
C SER A 128 -0.61 6.37 -9.97
N HIS A 129 0.02 5.23 -10.28
CA HIS A 129 -0.22 4.44 -11.50
C HIS A 129 0.18 2.99 -11.27
N ASP A 130 -0.15 2.08 -12.19
CA ASP A 130 0.04 0.63 -12.02
C ASP A 130 1.31 0.06 -12.68
N ASP A 131 2.22 0.91 -13.17
CA ASP A 131 3.47 0.45 -13.76
C ASP A 131 4.30 -0.36 -12.75
N ASN A 132 5.13 -1.26 -13.29
CA ASN A 132 6.03 -2.07 -12.49
C ASN A 132 7.06 -1.20 -11.75
N LYS A 133 7.08 -1.35 -10.43
CA LYS A 133 8.04 -0.69 -9.53
C LYS A 133 8.86 -1.75 -8.83
N ASN A 134 10.19 -1.60 -8.79
CA ASN A 134 11.05 -2.42 -7.92
C ASN A 134 11.29 -1.75 -6.57
N GLU A 135 11.34 -0.42 -6.54
CA GLU A 135 11.57 0.40 -5.35
C GLU A 135 10.77 1.70 -5.44
N ILE A 136 10.28 2.16 -4.30
CA ILE A 136 9.83 3.53 -4.09
C ILE A 136 10.57 4.14 -2.90
N LYS A 137 10.75 5.46 -2.92
CA LYS A 137 11.51 6.19 -1.89
C LYS A 137 10.78 7.45 -1.44
N VAL A 138 10.46 7.52 -0.16
CA VAL A 138 9.77 8.68 0.42
C VAL A 138 10.52 9.23 1.63
N TRP A 139 10.23 10.48 1.98
CA TRP A 139 10.73 11.08 3.21
C TRP A 139 9.61 11.25 4.22
N TRP A 140 9.90 10.85 5.45
CA TRP A 140 9.02 11.02 6.59
C TRP A 140 9.67 11.92 7.65
N LYS A 141 8.83 12.67 8.38
CA LYS A 141 9.23 13.44 9.56
C LYS A 141 8.25 13.19 10.69
N SER A 142 8.74 13.11 11.93
CA SER A 142 7.87 12.99 13.10
C SER A 142 7.06 14.25 13.40
N GLY A 143 7.48 15.40 12.84
CA GLY A 143 6.97 16.71 13.23
C GLY A 143 7.62 17.18 14.53
N TYR A 144 6.84 17.81 15.39
CA TYR A 144 7.33 18.37 16.67
C TYR A 144 7.42 17.35 17.81
N ASN A 145 6.85 16.15 17.62
CA ASN A 145 6.88 15.07 18.61
C ASN A 145 8.05 14.12 18.32
N ASP A 146 8.70 13.65 19.38
CA ASP A 146 9.85 12.72 19.34
C ASP A 146 9.85 11.81 20.56
N ASP A 147 8.67 11.36 20.98
CA ASP A 147 8.41 10.48 22.10
C ASP A 147 7.85 9.11 21.70
N GLU A 148 7.36 8.98 20.46
CA GLU A 148 6.71 7.77 19.97
C GLU A 148 7.69 6.84 19.24
N THR A 149 7.61 5.54 19.49
CA THR A 149 8.24 4.56 18.58
C THR A 149 7.33 4.36 17.38
N VAL A 150 7.88 4.35 16.17
CA VAL A 150 7.08 4.30 14.94
C VAL A 150 7.43 3.06 14.14
N GLN A 151 6.43 2.40 13.55
CA GLN A 151 6.64 1.35 12.57
C GLN A 151 5.98 1.75 11.25
N PHE A 152 6.76 1.70 10.16
CA PHE A 152 6.21 1.78 8.82
C PHE A 152 5.63 0.43 8.44
N VAL A 153 4.36 0.45 8.06
CA VAL A 153 3.57 -0.71 7.65
C VAL A 153 3.13 -0.49 6.21
N ALA A 154 3.22 -1.54 5.39
CA ALA A 154 2.74 -1.50 4.03
C ALA A 154 1.87 -2.70 3.64
N THR A 155 0.88 -2.38 2.82
CA THR A 155 0.18 -3.33 1.95
C THR A 155 0.81 -3.23 0.57
N VAL A 156 1.09 -4.37 -0.07
CA VAL A 156 1.71 -4.41 -1.41
C VAL A 156 0.90 -5.29 -2.35
N VAL A 157 0.64 -4.76 -3.55
CA VAL A 157 -0.09 -5.43 -4.63
C VAL A 157 0.87 -5.75 -5.76
N LYS A 158 1.07 -7.03 -6.04
CA LYS A 158 1.85 -7.49 -7.20
C LYS A 158 1.00 -7.54 -8.45
N LYS A 159 -0.19 -8.12 -8.32
CA LYS A 159 -1.23 -8.23 -9.36
C LYS A 159 -2.60 -8.17 -8.66
N ALA A 160 -3.68 -7.97 -9.43
CA ALA A 160 -5.04 -7.89 -8.88
C ALA A 160 -5.35 -9.00 -7.86
N LYS A 161 -4.99 -10.25 -8.19
CA LYS A 161 -5.19 -11.42 -7.33
C LYS A 161 -3.91 -11.93 -6.64
N GLU A 162 -2.96 -11.05 -6.34
CA GLU A 162 -1.73 -11.40 -5.61
C GLU A 162 -1.22 -10.21 -4.79
N TYR A 163 -1.54 -10.17 -3.49
CA TYR A 163 -1.18 -9.06 -2.60
C TYR A 163 -1.05 -9.47 -1.13
N TRP A 164 -0.36 -8.65 -0.34
CA TRP A 164 -0.13 -8.85 1.08
C TRP A 164 -0.61 -7.64 1.87
N VAL A 165 -1.55 -7.84 2.79
CA VAL A 165 -2.18 -6.77 3.58
C VAL A 165 -1.41 -6.53 4.87
N LYS A 166 -0.97 -5.29 5.11
CA LYS A 166 -0.24 -4.89 6.35
C LYS A 166 0.84 -5.89 6.78
N SER A 167 1.56 -6.45 5.82
CA SER A 167 2.48 -7.58 6.06
C SER A 167 3.93 -7.23 5.77
N VAL A 168 4.18 -6.11 5.10
CA VAL A 168 5.54 -5.60 4.91
C VAL A 168 5.79 -4.57 6.01
N LEU A 169 6.66 -4.94 6.95
CA LEU A 169 6.90 -4.19 8.18
C LEU A 169 8.37 -3.76 8.23
N SER A 170 8.60 -2.49 8.54
CA SER A 170 9.93 -2.03 8.96
C SER A 170 10.25 -2.51 10.39
N ILE A 171 11.53 -2.49 10.75
CA ILE A 171 11.93 -2.50 12.15
C ILE A 171 11.38 -1.21 12.80
N PRO A 172 10.69 -1.28 13.95
CA PRO A 172 10.21 -0.08 14.61
C PRO A 172 11.38 0.87 14.92
N ILE A 173 11.17 2.15 14.67
CA ILE A 173 12.17 3.21 14.81
C ILE A 173 11.81 4.09 16.02
N PRO A 174 12.61 4.06 17.10
CA PRO A 174 12.41 4.92 18.26
C PRO A 174 12.96 6.33 18.03
N PRO A 175 12.58 7.31 18.87
CA PRO A 175 13.28 8.57 18.94
C PRO A 175 14.68 8.37 19.51
N CYS A 176 15.69 9.01 18.93
CA CYS A 176 17.09 8.84 19.34
C CYS A 176 17.36 9.25 20.79
N LYS A 177 16.54 10.16 21.36
CA LYS A 177 16.61 10.57 22.76
C LYS A 177 16.18 9.47 23.75
N ILE A 178 15.35 8.53 23.29
CA ILE A 178 14.83 7.41 24.10
C ILE A 178 15.70 6.18 23.92
N LYS A 179 15.97 5.81 22.65
CA LYS A 179 16.74 4.61 22.31
C LYS A 179 17.41 4.79 20.95
N GLN A 180 18.64 4.31 20.81
CA GLN A 180 19.40 4.43 19.55
C GLN A 180 18.97 3.44 18.46
N LYS A 181 18.42 2.28 18.86
CA LYS A 181 17.92 1.23 17.96
C LYS A 181 17.01 0.28 18.72
N ILE A 182 16.15 -0.44 18.00
CA ILE A 182 15.46 -1.61 18.53
C ILE A 182 16.22 -2.85 18.08
N ASP A 183 16.87 -3.50 19.04
CA ASP A 183 17.52 -4.79 18.85
C ASP A 183 16.50 -5.93 18.90
N ASP A 184 16.82 -7.04 18.24
CA ASP A 184 16.08 -8.30 18.29
C ASP A 184 14.60 -8.24 17.86
N TYR A 185 14.21 -7.23 17.08
CA TYR A 185 12.88 -7.18 16.49
C TYR A 185 12.66 -8.40 15.58
N LYS A 186 11.63 -9.18 15.88
CA LYS A 186 11.14 -10.26 15.03
C LYS A 186 9.80 -9.84 14.45
N PRO A 187 9.63 -9.84 13.11
CA PRO A 187 8.34 -9.56 12.53
C PRO A 187 7.31 -10.60 13.00
N PRO A 188 6.09 -10.19 13.32
CA PRO A 188 5.00 -11.11 13.61
C PRO A 188 4.73 -12.02 12.40
N PRO A 189 4.12 -13.20 12.62
CA PRO A 189 3.62 -14.01 11.51
C PRO A 189 2.59 -13.22 10.70
N VAL A 190 2.50 -13.52 9.40
CA VAL A 190 1.46 -12.96 8.54
C VAL A 190 0.12 -13.58 8.96
N THR A 191 -0.85 -12.75 9.31
CA THR A 191 -2.19 -13.16 9.72
C THR A 191 -3.23 -12.62 8.75
N GLU A 192 -4.40 -13.26 8.71
CA GLU A 192 -5.53 -12.71 7.97
C GLU A 192 -5.93 -11.33 8.53
N PRO A 193 -6.12 -10.32 7.67
CA PRO A 193 -6.70 -9.06 8.09
C PRO A 193 -8.18 -9.26 8.45
N PRO A 194 -8.76 -8.39 9.30
CA PRO A 194 -10.18 -8.45 9.64
C PRO A 194 -11.07 -8.53 8.40
N PRO A 195 -12.25 -9.19 8.50
CA PRO A 195 -13.20 -9.24 7.40
C PRO A 195 -13.51 -7.85 6.87
N VAL A 196 -13.56 -7.70 5.55
CA VAL A 196 -14.06 -6.47 4.93
C VAL A 196 -15.54 -6.37 5.28
N GLN A 197 -15.95 -5.25 5.88
CA GLN A 197 -17.37 -4.96 6.03
C GLN A 197 -17.94 -4.69 4.63
N PRO A 198 -18.89 -5.51 4.13
CA PRO A 198 -19.52 -5.24 2.85
C PRO A 198 -20.27 -3.91 2.92
N PHE A 199 -20.43 -3.25 1.77
CA PHE A 199 -21.34 -2.12 1.65
C PHE A 199 -22.75 -2.62 2.00
N LEU A 200 -23.29 -2.17 3.13
CA LEU A 200 -24.73 -2.19 3.32
C LEU A 200 -25.29 -1.18 2.32
N ILE A 201 -25.95 -1.69 1.28
CA ILE A 201 -26.89 -0.88 0.51
C ILE A 201 -28.12 -0.83 1.40
N ASP A 202 -28.27 0.23 2.18
CA ASP A 202 -29.54 0.51 2.84
C ASP A 202 -30.55 0.81 1.71
N PHE A 203 -31.51 -0.11 1.53
CA PHE A 203 -32.65 0.04 0.63
C PHE A 203 -33.80 0.77 1.34
#